data_AF-A0A5B1BJS9-F1
#
_entry.id   AF-A0A5B1BJS9-F1
#
_cell.length_a   1.000
_cell.length_b   1.000
_cell.length_c   1.000
_cell.angle_alpha   90.00
_cell.angle_beta   90.00
_cell.angle_gamma   90.00
#
_symmetry.space_group_name_H-M   'P 1'
#
loop_
_entity.id
_entity.type
_entity.pdbx_description
1 polymer ?
#
loop_
_entity_poly.entity_id
_entity_poly.type
_entity_poly.pdbx_seq_one_letter_code
_entity_poly.pdbx_strand_id
1 'polypeptide(L)'
;MANQVCSGAIISCSFGSAPSTLTILPVNMVNTSSMPAATIMDYTPLVNIMSFGTCSSPTNPTVAAATSAALGVLTPMPCIPATASPWTPGISDVAIGSLSALDDSSTCTCSYAGTISITSAGQVQTTVS
;
A
#
# COMPACT_ATOMS: atom_id res chain seq x y z
N MET A 1 -8.91 -0.69 17.87
CA MET A 1 -7.96 -1.82 17.95
C MET A 1 -7.22 -1.81 16.63
N ALA A 2 -5.91 -1.67 16.66
CA ALA A 2 -5.08 -1.69 15.45
C ALA A 2 -4.80 -3.14 15.09
N ASN A 3 -5.12 -3.55 13.87
CA ASN A 3 -4.86 -4.90 13.38
C ASN A 3 -3.49 -4.91 12.70
N GLN A 4 -2.65 -5.85 13.11
CA GLN A 4 -1.34 -6.01 12.50
C GLN A 4 -1.50 -6.47 11.06
N VAL A 5 -0.89 -5.73 10.13
CA VAL A 5 -0.94 -6.05 8.71
C VAL A 5 0.08 -7.16 8.41
N CYS A 6 -0.30 -8.09 7.54
CA CYS A 6 0.58 -9.14 7.04
C CYS A 6 0.56 -9.23 5.51
N SER A 7 1.42 -10.06 4.95
CA SER A 7 1.39 -10.37 3.51
C SER A 7 -0.01 -10.82 3.08
N GLY A 8 -0.45 -10.39 1.89
CA GLY A 8 -1.80 -10.66 1.39
C GLY A 8 -2.86 -9.66 1.84
N ALA A 9 -2.48 -8.64 2.62
CA ALA A 9 -3.36 -7.53 2.95
C ALA A 9 -3.88 -6.82 1.68
N ILE A 10 -5.13 -6.36 1.74
CA ILE A 10 -5.76 -5.63 0.64
C ILE A 10 -5.59 -4.14 0.89
N ILE A 11 -5.03 -3.45 -0.09
CA ILE A 11 -4.77 -2.01 -0.07
C ILE A 11 -5.56 -1.33 -1.19
N SER A 12 -5.99 -0.10 -0.96
CA SER A 12 -6.67 0.72 -1.97
C SER A 12 -6.02 2.09 -2.07
N CYS A 13 -5.91 2.60 -3.30
CA CYS A 13 -5.39 3.94 -3.58
C CYS A 13 -6.55 4.85 -3.96
N SER A 14 -6.57 6.08 -3.44
CA SER A 14 -7.62 7.08 -3.72
C SER A 14 -7.81 7.42 -5.20
N PHE A 15 -6.77 7.27 -6.03
CA PHE A 15 -6.82 7.49 -7.48
C PHE A 15 -6.69 6.21 -8.31
N GLY A 16 -6.68 5.05 -7.65
CA GLY A 16 -6.63 3.74 -8.32
C GLY A 16 -8.03 3.27 -8.69
N SER A 17 -8.16 2.57 -9.81
CA SER A 17 -9.44 1.98 -10.24
C SER A 17 -9.76 0.65 -9.54
N ALA A 18 -8.75 -0.03 -8.99
CA ALA A 18 -8.88 -1.34 -8.37
C ALA A 18 -8.04 -1.45 -7.10
N PRO A 19 -8.46 -2.25 -6.11
CA PRO A 19 -7.62 -2.59 -4.98
C PRO A 19 -6.43 -3.45 -5.42
N SER A 20 -5.36 -3.41 -4.64
CA SER A 20 -4.16 -4.22 -4.84
C SER A 20 -3.87 -5.02 -3.57
N THR A 21 -2.93 -5.95 -3.68
CA THR A 21 -2.45 -6.73 -2.53
C THR A 21 -1.07 -6.25 -2.10
N LEU A 22 -0.85 -6.22 -0.78
CA LEU A 22 0.43 -5.97 -0.16
C LEU A 22 1.22 -7.27 -0.13
N THR A 23 2.41 -7.27 -0.72
CA THR A 23 3.32 -8.42 -0.68
C THR A 23 4.47 -8.12 0.26
N ILE A 24 4.67 -8.94 1.28
CA ILE A 24 5.75 -8.73 2.25
C ILE A 24 6.82 -9.79 2.06
N LEU A 25 8.06 -9.34 1.86
CA LEU A 25 9.20 -10.24 1.82
C LEU A 25 9.52 -10.71 3.25
N PRO A 26 9.90 -11.98 3.46
CA PRO A 26 10.22 -12.52 4.79
C PRO A 26 11.60 -12.04 5.31
N VAL A 27 11.94 -10.77 5.10
CA VAL A 27 13.24 -10.17 5.45
C VAL A 27 13.44 -10.11 6.96
N ASN A 28 12.38 -9.79 7.70
CA ASN A 28 12.44 -9.65 9.15
C ASN A 28 12.26 -10.98 9.90
N MET A 29 11.97 -12.09 9.20
CA MET A 29 11.69 -13.42 9.78
C MET A 29 10.62 -13.45 10.90
N VAL A 30 9.81 -12.40 11.06
CA VAL A 30 8.68 -12.35 11.98
C VAL A 30 7.41 -12.64 11.20
N ASN A 31 6.57 -13.53 11.74
CA ASN A 31 5.32 -13.91 11.11
C ASN A 31 4.15 -13.56 12.03
N THR A 32 3.10 -12.98 11.44
CA THR A 32 1.78 -12.86 12.05
C THR A 32 0.82 -13.79 11.32
N SER A 33 0.12 -14.65 12.07
CA SER A 33 -0.82 -15.63 11.51
C SER A 33 -0.24 -16.48 10.37
N SER A 34 0.99 -16.98 10.55
CA SER A 34 1.73 -17.79 9.55
C SER A 34 2.09 -17.07 8.25
N MET A 35 1.91 -15.75 8.18
CA MET A 35 2.33 -14.91 7.05
C MET A 35 3.37 -13.88 7.51
N PRO A 36 4.27 -13.42 6.62
CA PRO A 36 5.24 -12.37 6.96
C PRO A 36 4.54 -11.11 7.46
N ALA A 37 4.98 -10.61 8.61
CA ALA A 37 4.41 -9.43 9.24
C ALA A 37 4.89 -8.15 8.53
N ALA A 38 3.97 -7.23 8.21
CA ALA A 38 4.29 -5.99 7.51
C ALA A 38 4.84 -4.92 8.47
N THR A 39 5.75 -4.10 7.95
CA THR A 39 6.40 -2.99 8.66
C THR A 39 6.21 -1.68 7.91
N ILE A 40 6.49 -0.55 8.56
CA ILE A 40 6.40 0.77 7.92
C ILE A 40 7.33 0.94 6.71
N MET A 41 8.38 0.12 6.60
CA MET A 41 9.35 0.13 5.50
C MET A 41 8.89 -0.68 4.28
N ASP A 42 7.77 -1.42 4.37
CA ASP A 42 7.24 -2.21 3.26
C ASP A 42 6.42 -1.35 2.27
N TYR A 43 7.06 -0.30 1.75
CA TYR A 43 6.46 0.65 0.80
C TYR A 43 7.10 0.56 -0.59
N THR A 44 7.95 -0.43 -0.87
CA THR A 44 8.69 -0.48 -2.15
C THR A 44 7.72 -0.73 -3.31
N PRO A 45 7.68 0.15 -4.34
CA PRO A 45 6.79 -0.02 -5.47
C PRO A 45 7.17 -1.25 -6.30
N LEU A 46 6.18 -1.96 -6.85
CA LEU A 46 6.34 -3.20 -7.62
C LEU A 46 6.96 -4.39 -6.86
N VAL A 47 7.27 -4.22 -5.58
CA VAL A 47 7.74 -5.28 -4.68
C VAL A 47 6.73 -5.50 -3.56
N ASN A 48 6.46 -4.45 -2.79
CA ASN A 48 5.47 -4.50 -1.71
C ASN A 48 4.11 -4.03 -2.18
N ILE A 49 4.07 -2.93 -2.93
CA ILE A 49 2.86 -2.29 -3.41
C ILE A 49 2.74 -2.54 -4.91
N MET A 50 1.75 -3.35 -5.29
CA MET A 50 1.46 -3.67 -6.69
C MET A 50 0.60 -2.58 -7.36
N SER A 51 0.37 -2.72 -8.67
CA SER A 51 -0.43 -1.78 -9.46
C SER A 51 -1.92 -1.77 -9.07
N PHE A 52 -2.52 -0.59 -8.96
CA PHE A 52 -3.93 -0.37 -8.65
C PHE A 52 -4.85 -0.33 -9.90
N GLY A 53 -4.49 -1.06 -10.96
CA GLY A 53 -5.18 -1.00 -12.25
C GLY A 53 -4.83 0.28 -13.02
N THR A 54 -5.76 1.21 -13.15
CA THR A 54 -5.53 2.52 -13.77
C THR A 54 -5.47 3.63 -12.74
N CYS A 55 -4.66 4.65 -13.00
CA CYS A 55 -4.53 5.86 -12.20
C CYS A 55 -5.23 7.02 -12.89
N SER A 56 -6.04 7.78 -12.15
CA SER A 56 -6.69 9.01 -12.60
C SER A 56 -6.01 10.29 -12.11
N SER A 57 -4.86 10.18 -11.44
CA SER A 57 -4.17 11.34 -10.89
C SER A 57 -3.48 12.16 -11.99
N PRO A 58 -3.71 13.49 -12.07
CA PRO A 58 -3.03 14.37 -13.03
C PRO A 58 -1.55 14.57 -12.71
N THR A 59 -1.09 14.20 -11.51
CA THR A 59 0.33 14.25 -11.11
C THR A 59 1.11 13.08 -11.71
N ASN A 60 0.43 12.02 -12.18
CA ASN A 60 1.10 10.94 -12.89
C ASN A 60 1.50 11.43 -14.30
N PRO A 61 2.79 11.43 -14.65
CA PRO A 61 3.24 11.97 -15.94
C PRO A 61 2.62 11.26 -17.15
N THR A 62 2.27 9.97 -17.03
CA THR A 62 1.62 9.24 -18.13
C THR A 62 0.16 9.67 -18.30
N VAL A 63 -0.56 9.91 -17.20
CA VAL A 63 -1.93 10.42 -17.21
C VAL A 63 -1.95 11.86 -17.72
N ALA A 64 -1.01 12.71 -17.26
CA ALA A 64 -0.88 14.09 -17.72
C ALA A 64 -0.60 14.17 -19.23
N ALA A 65 0.36 13.37 -19.72
CA ALA A 65 0.68 13.30 -21.14
C ALA A 65 -0.51 12.81 -21.97
N ALA A 66 -1.20 11.76 -21.52
CA ALA A 66 -2.36 11.22 -22.23
C ALA A 66 -3.55 12.19 -22.21
N THR A 67 -3.78 12.89 -21.10
CA THR A 67 -4.83 13.91 -20.96
C THR A 67 -4.55 15.07 -21.90
N SER A 68 -3.28 15.49 -22.01
CA SER A 68 -2.87 16.52 -22.98
C SER A 68 -3.08 16.06 -24.43
N ALA A 69 -2.81 14.79 -24.75
CA ALA A 69 -3.05 14.21 -26.07
C ALA A 69 -4.55 14.06 -26.39
N ALA A 70 -5.39 13.88 -25.38
CA ALA A 70 -6.85 13.83 -25.48
C ALA A 70 -7.52 15.21 -25.36
N LEU A 71 -6.79 16.30 -25.66
CA LEU A 71 -7.30 17.67 -25.65
C LEU A 71 -7.90 18.10 -24.29
N GLY A 72 -7.34 17.61 -23.18
CA GLY A 72 -7.75 17.92 -21.82
C GLY A 72 -8.80 16.96 -21.23
N VAL A 73 -9.22 15.93 -21.96
CA VAL A 73 -10.08 14.88 -21.41
C VAL A 73 -9.23 13.95 -20.54
N LEU A 74 -9.64 13.75 -19.28
CA LEU A 74 -8.92 12.87 -18.36
C LEU A 74 -8.90 11.44 -18.91
N THR A 75 -7.70 10.98 -19.29
CA THR A 75 -7.47 9.62 -19.80
C THR A 75 -6.69 8.81 -18.76
N PRO A 76 -7.36 7.91 -18.02
CA PRO A 76 -6.69 7.05 -17.06
C PRO A 76 -5.65 6.17 -17.74
N MET A 77 -4.46 6.10 -17.15
CA MET A 77 -3.34 5.29 -17.64
C MET A 77 -2.98 4.22 -16.60
N PRO A 78 -2.31 3.13 -16.99
CA PRO A 78 -1.87 2.09 -16.06
C PRO A 78 -1.10 2.67 -14.87
N CYS A 79 -1.50 2.29 -13.66
CA CYS A 79 -0.91 2.79 -12.42
C CYS A 79 0.40 2.04 -12.11
N ILE A 80 1.55 2.70 -12.30
CA ILE A 80 2.82 2.24 -11.77
C ILE A 80 3.02 2.92 -10.41
N PRO A 81 2.87 2.21 -9.28
CA PRO A 81 2.94 2.83 -7.96
C PRO A 81 4.28 3.54 -7.78
N ALA A 82 4.24 4.75 -7.22
CA ALA A 82 5.42 5.57 -7.00
C ALA A 82 5.42 6.06 -5.55
N THR A 83 5.67 5.16 -4.61
CA THR A 83 5.70 5.44 -3.18
C THR A 83 7.08 5.93 -2.77
N ALA A 84 7.19 7.23 -2.46
CA ALA A 84 8.46 7.87 -2.09
C ALA A 84 8.73 7.79 -0.58
N SER A 85 7.68 7.58 0.23
CA SER A 85 7.73 7.67 1.68
C SER A 85 7.22 6.38 2.33
N PRO A 86 7.77 6.03 3.51
CA PRO A 86 7.28 4.92 4.31
C PRO A 86 5.83 5.11 4.76
N TRP A 87 5.21 4.03 5.20
CA TRP A 87 3.89 4.07 5.82
C TRP A 87 3.94 4.84 7.14
N THR A 88 2.86 5.57 7.42
CA THR A 88 2.71 6.35 8.64
C THR A 88 1.28 6.29 9.16
N PRO A 89 1.05 6.31 10.48
CA PRO A 89 2.03 6.42 11.57
C PRO A 89 2.74 5.10 11.95
N GLY A 90 2.18 3.94 11.58
CA GLY A 90 2.61 2.65 12.10
C GLY A 90 2.23 2.43 13.57
N ILE A 91 2.56 1.26 14.10
CA ILE A 91 2.46 0.93 15.52
C ILE A 91 3.79 1.26 16.20
N SER A 92 3.78 2.23 17.12
CA SER A 92 4.97 2.58 17.91
C SER A 92 5.26 1.57 19.03
N ASP A 93 4.24 0.87 19.51
CA ASP A 93 4.32 -0.08 20.63
C ASP A 93 4.83 -1.48 20.20
N VAL A 94 4.58 -1.85 18.94
CA VAL A 94 4.97 -3.16 18.38
C VAL A 94 6.05 -2.95 17.34
N ALA A 95 7.27 -3.39 17.65
CA ALA A 95 8.38 -3.42 16.71
C ALA A 95 8.57 -4.83 16.16
N ILE A 96 8.69 -4.93 14.84
CA ILE A 96 9.10 -6.14 14.14
C ILE A 96 10.59 -5.99 13.82
N GLY A 97 11.44 -6.65 14.59
CA GLY A 97 12.89 -6.43 14.54
C GLY A 97 13.25 -5.04 15.06
N SER A 98 13.80 -4.18 14.19
CA SER A 98 14.15 -2.78 14.51
C SER A 98 13.20 -1.75 13.87
N LEU A 99 12.09 -2.20 13.27
CA LEU A 99 11.17 -1.36 12.51
C LEU A 99 9.77 -1.42 13.14
N SER A 100 9.06 -0.29 13.13
CA SER A 100 7.67 -0.23 13.59
C SER A 100 6.77 -1.11 12.73
N ALA A 101 5.89 -1.85 13.40
CA ALA A 101 4.94 -2.71 12.73
C ALA A 101 3.85 -1.88 12.02
N LEU A 102 3.31 -2.41 10.92
CA LEU A 102 2.26 -1.74 10.15
C LEU A 102 0.88 -2.16 10.67
N ASP A 103 -0.01 -1.20 10.91
CA ASP A 103 -1.41 -1.43 11.24
C ASP A 103 -2.38 -1.01 10.13
N ASP A 104 -3.63 -1.45 10.24
CA ASP A 104 -4.70 -1.13 9.30
C ASP A 104 -5.11 0.35 9.25
N SER A 105 -4.76 1.16 10.26
CA SER A 105 -4.98 2.62 10.21
C SER A 105 -3.84 3.40 9.56
N SER A 106 -2.73 2.73 9.24
CA SER A 106 -1.61 3.36 8.54
C SER A 106 -1.94 3.69 7.09
N THR A 107 -1.31 4.74 6.59
CA THR A 107 -1.43 5.18 5.20
C THR A 107 -0.06 5.41 4.57
N CYS A 108 0.02 5.18 3.26
CA CYS A 108 1.22 5.48 2.47
C CYS A 108 0.87 6.53 1.42
N THR A 109 1.79 7.47 1.20
CA THR A 109 1.63 8.53 0.21
C THR A 109 2.31 8.14 -1.09
N CYS A 110 1.55 8.20 -2.18
CA CYS A 110 2.04 8.04 -3.53
C CYS A 110 2.47 9.40 -4.09
N SER A 111 3.59 9.44 -4.80
CA SER A 111 4.14 10.63 -5.46
C SER A 111 3.17 11.24 -6.47
N TYR A 112 2.19 10.46 -6.95
CA TYR A 112 1.10 10.96 -7.76
C TYR A 112 -0.03 11.60 -6.92
N ALA A 113 0.29 12.15 -5.75
CA ALA A 113 -0.67 12.73 -4.79
C ALA A 113 -1.77 11.76 -4.29
N GLY A 114 -1.60 10.46 -4.51
CA GLY A 114 -2.55 9.45 -4.04
C GLY A 114 -2.27 8.99 -2.62
N THR A 115 -3.33 8.65 -1.89
CA THR A 115 -3.21 8.07 -0.56
C THR A 115 -3.61 6.60 -0.64
N ILE A 116 -2.71 5.74 -0.17
CA ILE A 116 -2.92 4.30 -0.10
C ILE A 116 -3.32 3.97 1.33
N SER A 117 -4.49 3.37 1.49
CA SER A 117 -5.01 2.88 2.77
C SER A 117 -5.14 1.37 2.76
N ILE A 118 -5.06 0.76 3.95
CA ILE A 118 -5.27 -0.67 4.13
C ILE A 118 -6.76 -0.90 4.31
N THR A 119 -7.33 -1.72 3.43
CA THR A 119 -8.76 -2.09 3.45
C THR A 119 -8.97 -3.41 4.19
N SER A 120 -7.99 -4.29 4.16
CA SER A 120 -7.97 -5.53 4.95
C SER A 120 -6.54 -5.82 5.38
N ALA A 121 -6.32 -6.03 6.68
CA ALA A 121 -5.00 -6.34 7.25
C ALA A 121 -4.42 -7.69 6.80
N GLY A 122 -5.23 -8.55 6.13
CA GLY A 122 -4.83 -9.91 5.72
C GLY A 122 -4.76 -10.90 6.88
N GLN A 123 -4.65 -10.41 8.12
CA GLN A 123 -4.65 -11.23 9.32
C GLN A 123 -6.06 -11.80 9.58
N VAL A 124 -6.17 -13.13 9.57
CA VAL A 124 -7.30 -13.83 10.18
C VAL A 124 -6.89 -14.12 11.63
N GLN A 125 -7.31 -13.28 12.57
CA GLN A 125 -7.12 -13.57 13.98
C GLN A 125 -8.08 -14.70 14.35
N THR A 126 -7.58 -15.92 14.59
CA THR A 126 -8.37 -16.94 15.26
C THR A 126 -8.50 -16.51 16.71
N THR A 127 -9.58 -15.81 17.04
CA THR A 127 -9.95 -15.54 18.43
C THR A 127 -10.42 -16.85 19.03
N VAL A 128 -9.54 -17.55 19.76
CA VAL A 128 -9.96 -18.68 20.60
C VAL A 128 -10.48 -18.07 21.90
N SER A 129 -11.79 -18.10 22.06
CA SER A 129 -12.53 -17.69 23.28
C SER A 129 -12.17 -18.53 24.48
#